data_AF-A0A7D4A170-F1
#
_entry.id   AF-A0A7D4A170-F1
#
_cell.length_a   1.000
_cell.length_b   1.000
_cell.length_c   1.000
_cell.angle_alpha   90.00
_cell.angle_beta   90.00
_cell.angle_gamma   90.00
#
_symmetry.space_group_name_H-M   'P 1'
#
loop_
_entity.id
_entity.type
_entity.pdbx_description
1 polymer ?
#
loop_
_entity_poly.entity_id
_entity_poly.type
_entity_poly.pdbx_seq_one_letter_code
_entity_poly.pdbx_strand_id
1 'polypeptide(L)'
;MNKTTISTTAGAALLAAGALLPVSAVGTAHATTSPSPGGKTTMPGSPSTKAKTTVTVTEKEYSLSLSTTTFKPGMYTFVAKNVGTMVHGLAISGPGISGTKQITGVKPGSTADLKVPLKAGTYQMWCPVDNHKALGMKTQITVSGAGGGAPGSPSPSGTGKAPASPAPTTSKPGGY
;
A
#
# COMPACT_ATOMS: atom_id res chain seq x y z
N MET A 1 -31.88 -20.34 -24.47
CA MET A 1 -31.86 -20.19 -25.95
C MET A 1 -32.61 -18.91 -26.29
N ASN A 2 -31.89 -17.80 -26.36
CA ASN A 2 -32.42 -16.48 -26.67
C ASN A 2 -31.41 -15.77 -27.56
N LYS A 3 -31.95 -15.28 -28.67
CA LYS A 3 -31.29 -14.99 -29.94
C LYS A 3 -30.55 -13.64 -29.93
N THR A 4 -29.46 -13.63 -30.69
CA THR A 4 -28.78 -12.56 -31.42
C THR A 4 -29.47 -11.19 -31.51
N THR A 5 -28.71 -10.11 -31.28
CA THR A 5 -28.79 -8.87 -32.08
C THR A 5 -27.43 -8.16 -32.07
N ILE A 6 -26.84 -8.01 -33.25
CA ILE A 6 -25.67 -7.16 -33.54
C ILE A 6 -26.25 -5.87 -34.13
N SER A 7 -25.83 -4.70 -33.65
CA SER A 7 -26.21 -3.42 -34.24
C SER A 7 -24.96 -2.60 -34.55
N THR A 8 -24.72 -2.41 -35.84
CA THR A 8 -23.79 -1.45 -36.42
C THR A 8 -24.58 -0.19 -36.77
N THR A 9 -24.11 0.99 -36.36
CA THR A 9 -24.43 2.26 -37.04
C THR A 9 -23.23 3.18 -37.01
N ALA A 10 -22.84 3.62 -38.21
CA ALA A 10 -21.88 4.68 -38.50
C ALA A 10 -22.45 6.06 -38.11
N GLY A 11 -21.55 7.02 -37.85
CA GLY A 11 -21.90 8.44 -37.69
C GLY A 11 -20.63 9.30 -37.59
N ALA A 12 -20.47 10.23 -38.52
CA ALA A 12 -19.28 11.03 -38.82
C ALA A 12 -19.29 12.45 -38.20
N ALA A 13 -18.12 13.11 -38.15
CA ALA A 13 -17.84 14.56 -38.37
C ALA A 13 -16.53 14.97 -37.62
N LEU A 14 -15.41 15.36 -38.25
CA LEU A 14 -15.05 16.56 -39.04
C LEU A 14 -14.45 17.73 -38.21
N LEU A 15 -13.42 18.37 -38.80
CA LEU A 15 -12.72 19.64 -38.46
C LEU A 15 -11.52 19.47 -37.48
N ALA A 16 -10.29 19.95 -37.72
CA ALA A 16 -9.71 20.85 -38.71
C ALA A 16 -8.16 20.65 -38.74
N ALA A 17 -7.51 20.85 -39.88
CA ALA A 17 -6.05 20.96 -39.97
C ALA A 17 -5.68 22.10 -40.93
N GLY A 18 -4.93 23.09 -40.45
CA GLY A 18 -4.52 24.27 -41.22
C GLY A 18 -3.13 24.78 -40.85
N ALA A 19 -2.34 25.06 -41.90
CA ALA A 19 -1.15 25.92 -42.07
C ALA A 19 0.18 25.55 -41.34
N LEU A 20 1.34 25.28 -41.99
CA LEU A 20 2.24 26.10 -42.86
C LEU A 20 2.79 27.34 -42.10
N LEU A 21 4.10 27.66 -41.87
CA LEU A 21 5.44 27.44 -42.49
C LEU A 21 6.57 27.92 -41.49
N PRO A 22 7.89 27.87 -41.82
CA PRO A 22 9.03 27.79 -40.88
C PRO A 22 9.96 29.05 -40.75
N VAL A 23 11.03 28.91 -39.94
CA VAL A 23 12.42 29.44 -40.10
C VAL A 23 12.93 30.61 -39.21
N SER A 24 14.08 30.32 -38.57
CA SER A 24 15.27 31.12 -38.17
C SER A 24 15.19 32.46 -37.43
N ALA A 25 15.97 32.55 -36.34
CA ALA A 25 16.95 33.62 -36.17
C ALA A 25 18.06 33.21 -35.17
N VAL A 26 19.31 33.35 -35.64
CA VAL A 26 20.57 33.22 -34.88
C VAL A 26 20.86 34.56 -34.18
N GLY A 27 21.41 34.52 -32.96
CA GLY A 27 21.87 35.70 -32.24
C GLY A 27 23.18 35.42 -31.51
N THR A 28 24.24 36.07 -31.98
CA THR A 28 25.64 35.95 -31.53
C THR A 28 25.97 36.87 -30.35
N ALA A 29 26.56 36.26 -29.31
CA ALA A 29 27.76 36.66 -28.53
C ALA A 29 27.82 37.91 -27.61
N HIS A 30 28.65 37.71 -26.56
CA HIS A 30 29.48 38.66 -25.77
C HIS A 30 28.81 39.36 -24.55
N ALA A 31 29.38 39.50 -23.35
CA ALA A 31 30.71 39.22 -22.79
C ALA A 31 30.65 39.08 -21.24
N THR A 32 31.59 38.30 -20.69
CA THR A 32 32.29 38.39 -19.39
C THR A 32 31.73 39.24 -18.23
N THR A 33 31.54 38.61 -17.05
CA THR A 33 32.19 38.99 -15.77
C THR A 33 32.08 37.83 -14.76
N SER A 34 33.14 37.63 -13.97
CA SER A 34 33.33 36.69 -12.86
C SER A 34 33.93 37.52 -11.70
N PRO A 35 34.06 37.07 -10.44
CA PRO A 35 33.24 36.22 -9.57
C PRO A 35 32.81 36.98 -8.27
N SER A 36 31.93 36.40 -7.44
CA SER A 36 31.99 36.66 -5.98
C SER A 36 31.32 35.54 -5.16
N PRO A 37 31.95 35.05 -4.06
CA PRO A 37 31.45 33.96 -3.24
C PRO A 37 30.45 34.46 -2.21
N GLY A 38 29.15 34.29 -2.50
CA GLY A 38 28.08 34.54 -1.56
C GLY A 38 27.65 33.23 -0.88
N GLY A 39 28.23 32.94 0.29
CA GLY A 39 27.76 31.86 1.15
C GLY A 39 26.27 32.03 1.47
N LYS A 40 25.48 31.02 1.12
CA LYS A 40 24.18 30.77 1.75
C LYS A 40 24.27 29.43 2.45
N THR A 41 24.44 29.53 3.75
CA THR A 41 23.99 28.62 4.79
C THR A 41 22.99 27.56 4.29
N THR A 42 23.43 26.32 4.37
CA THR A 42 22.61 25.10 4.52
C THR A 42 21.45 25.33 5.47
N MET A 43 20.22 25.00 5.07
CA MET A 43 19.24 24.32 5.93
C MET A 43 18.23 23.52 5.10
N PRO A 44 17.64 22.46 5.68
CA PRO A 44 17.41 21.19 5.02
C PRO A 44 15.95 20.99 4.60
N GLY A 45 15.75 20.12 3.61
CA GLY A 45 14.43 19.57 3.32
C GLY A 45 14.28 19.11 1.89
N SER A 46 15.10 18.15 1.44
CA SER A 46 14.65 17.32 0.33
C SER A 46 13.33 16.70 0.77
N PRO A 47 12.21 16.86 0.03
CA PRO A 47 11.08 15.97 0.23
C PRO A 47 11.65 14.58 -0.02
N SER A 48 11.77 13.78 1.04
CA SER A 48 12.06 12.37 0.90
C SER A 48 10.83 11.78 0.24
N THR A 49 10.81 11.82 -1.08
CA THR A 49 9.91 11.02 -1.91
C THR A 49 10.26 9.59 -1.60
N LYS A 50 9.66 9.05 -0.53
CA LYS A 50 9.73 7.63 -0.19
C LYS A 50 9.43 6.90 -1.50
N ALA A 51 10.41 6.17 -2.00
CA ALA A 51 10.27 5.43 -3.25
C ALA A 51 8.97 4.61 -3.16
N LYS A 52 8.05 4.85 -4.09
CA LYS A 52 6.85 4.03 -4.21
C LYS A 52 7.30 2.67 -4.70
N THR A 53 7.21 1.66 -3.83
CA THR A 53 7.50 0.28 -4.21
C THR A 53 6.21 -0.35 -4.72
N THR A 54 6.24 -0.88 -5.95
CA THR A 54 5.10 -1.59 -6.52
C THR A 54 5.26 -3.09 -6.31
N VAL A 55 4.20 -3.76 -5.90
CA VAL A 55 4.17 -5.21 -5.68
C VAL A 55 2.95 -5.78 -6.40
N THR A 56 3.18 -6.70 -7.33
CA THR A 56 2.07 -7.37 -8.02
C THR A 56 1.55 -8.48 -7.13
N VAL A 57 0.24 -8.54 -6.96
CA VAL A 57 -0.49 -9.62 -6.30
C VAL A 57 -1.32 -10.32 -7.36
N THR A 58 -0.85 -11.48 -7.81
CA THR A 58 -1.55 -12.31 -8.78
C THR A 58 -2.65 -13.08 -8.06
N GLU A 59 -3.89 -12.83 -8.45
CA GLU A 59 -5.10 -13.44 -7.91
C GLU A 59 -5.58 -14.51 -8.90
N LYS A 60 -5.69 -15.75 -8.41
CA LYS A 60 -6.12 -16.89 -9.22
C LYS A 60 -6.97 -17.83 -8.38
N GLU A 61 -8.28 -17.78 -8.59
CA GLU A 61 -9.31 -18.54 -7.89
C GLU A 61 -9.23 -18.46 -6.36
N TYR A 62 -8.53 -19.39 -5.71
CA TYR A 62 -8.37 -19.44 -4.26
C TYR A 62 -6.91 -19.21 -3.83
N SER A 63 -6.10 -18.61 -4.69
CA SER A 63 -4.67 -18.39 -4.49
C SER A 63 -4.27 -16.93 -4.68
N LEU A 64 -3.34 -16.48 -3.85
CA LEU A 64 -2.67 -15.18 -3.92
C LEU A 64 -1.16 -15.39 -4.03
N SER A 65 -0.54 -14.89 -5.10
CA SER A 65 0.90 -14.94 -5.30
C SER A 65 1.48 -13.54 -5.41
N LEU A 66 2.44 -13.21 -4.56
CA LEU A 66 3.11 -11.91 -4.59
C LEU A 66 4.39 -11.98 -5.44
N SER A 67 4.71 -10.87 -6.12
CA SER A 67 5.97 -10.74 -6.85
C SER A 67 7.21 -10.66 -5.97
N THR A 68 7.03 -10.43 -4.66
CA THR A 68 8.10 -10.44 -3.65
C THR A 68 7.54 -10.89 -2.30
N THR A 69 8.38 -11.52 -1.49
CA THR A 69 8.08 -11.95 -0.13
C THR A 69 8.88 -11.19 0.93
N THR A 70 9.82 -10.35 0.50
CA THR A 70 10.68 -9.54 1.39
C THR A 70 10.23 -8.10 1.37
N PHE A 71 9.85 -7.58 2.54
CA PHE A 71 9.32 -6.22 2.69
C PHE A 71 10.12 -5.43 3.72
N LYS A 72 10.29 -4.13 3.44
CA LYS A 72 10.84 -3.15 4.37
C LYS A 72 9.78 -2.11 4.70
N PRO A 73 9.88 -1.38 5.83
CA PRO A 73 8.94 -0.31 6.12
C PRO A 73 8.96 0.77 5.03
N GLY A 74 7.79 1.17 4.54
CA GLY A 74 7.68 2.07 3.39
C GLY A 74 6.28 2.18 2.80
N MET A 75 6.13 3.01 1.77
CA MET A 75 4.87 3.13 1.01
C MET A 75 4.86 2.14 -0.15
N TYR A 76 3.84 1.26 -0.15
CA TYR A 76 3.66 0.25 -1.19
C TYR A 76 2.41 0.54 -2.03
N THR A 77 2.47 0.20 -3.32
CA THR A 77 1.31 0.05 -4.19
C THR A 77 1.19 -1.42 -4.55
N PHE A 78 0.19 -2.10 -3.99
CA PHE A 78 -0.13 -3.47 -4.36
C PHE A 78 -1.02 -3.44 -5.60
N VAL A 79 -0.59 -4.06 -6.68
CA VAL A 79 -1.36 -4.20 -7.92
C VAL A 79 -2.01 -5.57 -7.89
N ALA A 80 -3.28 -5.63 -7.51
CA ALA A 80 -4.08 -6.85 -7.65
C ALA A 80 -4.29 -7.13 -9.13
N LYS A 81 -3.82 -8.27 -9.61
CA LYS A 81 -3.95 -8.72 -11.00
C LYS A 81 -4.74 -10.02 -11.01
N ASN A 82 -5.97 -9.95 -11.48
CA ASN A 82 -6.81 -11.13 -11.59
C ASN A 82 -6.50 -11.87 -12.90
N VAL A 83 -5.86 -13.03 -12.76
CA VAL A 83 -5.56 -13.95 -13.89
C VAL A 83 -6.50 -15.17 -13.90
N GLY A 84 -7.43 -15.24 -12.96
CA GLY A 84 -8.44 -16.28 -12.88
C GLY A 84 -9.71 -15.94 -13.66
N THR A 85 -10.74 -16.76 -13.46
CA THR A 85 -12.05 -16.60 -14.12
C THR A 85 -13.12 -16.03 -13.20
N MET A 86 -12.88 -16.00 -11.88
CA MET A 86 -13.80 -15.46 -10.88
C MET A 86 -13.48 -14.00 -10.56
N VAL A 87 -14.44 -13.26 -9.99
CA VAL A 87 -14.16 -11.93 -9.45
C VAL A 87 -13.34 -12.05 -8.17
N HIS A 88 -12.36 -11.18 -8.03
CA HIS A 88 -11.45 -11.16 -6.88
C HIS A 88 -11.34 -9.77 -6.25
N GLY A 89 -10.53 -9.69 -5.21
CA GLY A 89 -10.22 -8.48 -4.48
C GLY A 89 -9.06 -8.73 -3.55
N LEU A 90 -8.50 -7.64 -3.04
CA LEU A 90 -7.36 -7.67 -2.14
C LEU A 90 -7.69 -6.86 -0.90
N ALA A 91 -7.64 -7.52 0.25
CA ALA A 91 -7.73 -6.92 1.57
C ALA A 91 -6.42 -7.14 2.32
N ILE A 92 -6.02 -6.15 3.12
CA ILE A 92 -4.83 -6.20 3.98
C ILE A 92 -5.17 -5.64 5.36
N SER A 93 -4.71 -6.35 6.39
CA SER A 93 -4.72 -5.88 7.79
C SER A 93 -3.38 -6.17 8.45
N GLY A 94 -3.05 -5.35 9.44
CA GLY A 94 -1.80 -5.46 10.20
C GLY A 94 -1.42 -4.15 10.88
N PRO A 95 -0.20 -4.08 11.44
CA PRO A 95 0.24 -2.94 12.22
C PRO A 95 0.15 -1.62 11.45
N GLY A 96 -0.42 -0.60 12.08
CA GLY A 96 -0.56 0.74 11.49
C GLY A 96 -1.65 0.88 10.42
N ILE A 97 -2.46 -0.15 10.19
CA ILE A 97 -3.67 -0.09 9.36
C ILE A 97 -4.88 -0.07 10.30
N SER A 98 -5.68 0.99 10.26
CA SER A 98 -6.93 1.05 11.02
C SER A 98 -7.95 0.08 10.40
N GLY A 99 -8.16 -1.07 11.05
CA GLY A 99 -9.05 -2.12 10.57
C GLY A 99 -8.48 -2.86 9.35
N THR A 100 -9.17 -2.76 8.22
CA THR A 100 -8.80 -3.43 6.95
C THR A 100 -8.82 -2.43 5.82
N LYS A 101 -7.75 -2.41 5.01
CA LYS A 101 -7.72 -1.67 3.75
C LYS A 101 -7.96 -2.64 2.61
N GLN A 102 -8.87 -2.33 1.69
CA GLN A 102 -9.29 -3.29 0.67
C GLN A 102 -9.73 -2.68 -0.65
N ILE A 103 -9.70 -3.51 -1.68
CA ILE A 103 -10.36 -3.35 -2.98
C ILE A 103 -11.14 -4.63 -3.29
N THR A 104 -12.27 -4.50 -3.95
CA THR A 104 -13.16 -5.60 -4.37
C THR A 104 -13.54 -5.42 -5.83
N GLY A 105 -14.09 -6.46 -6.45
CA GLY A 105 -14.64 -6.34 -7.79
C GLY A 105 -13.60 -6.36 -8.92
N VAL A 106 -12.40 -6.88 -8.66
CA VAL A 106 -11.36 -7.06 -9.69
C VAL A 106 -11.83 -8.15 -10.64
N LYS A 107 -12.30 -7.75 -11.82
CA LYS A 107 -12.82 -8.65 -12.85
C LYS A 107 -11.70 -9.51 -13.46
N PRO A 108 -12.03 -10.68 -14.05
CA PRO A 108 -11.08 -11.48 -14.82
C PRO A 108 -10.30 -10.63 -15.84
N GLY A 109 -8.99 -10.82 -15.91
CA GLY A 109 -8.10 -10.09 -16.81
C GLY A 109 -7.84 -8.62 -16.44
N SER A 110 -8.43 -8.12 -15.34
CA SER A 110 -8.28 -6.73 -14.91
C SER A 110 -7.29 -6.57 -13.75
N THR A 111 -6.91 -5.32 -13.49
CA THR A 111 -6.06 -4.95 -12.36
C THR A 111 -6.68 -3.85 -11.50
N ALA A 112 -6.26 -3.76 -10.24
CA ALA A 112 -6.62 -2.67 -9.34
C ALA A 112 -5.50 -2.38 -8.33
N ASP A 113 -5.38 -1.10 -7.95
CA ASP A 113 -4.31 -0.61 -7.07
C ASP A 113 -4.76 -0.47 -5.61
N LEU A 114 -3.98 -1.01 -4.68
CA LEU A 114 -4.13 -0.79 -3.24
C LEU A 114 -2.86 -0.17 -2.65
N LYS A 115 -2.91 1.13 -2.34
CA LYS A 115 -1.80 1.86 -1.73
C LYS A 115 -1.80 1.70 -0.21
N VAL A 116 -0.70 1.24 0.39
CA VAL A 116 -0.63 0.89 1.82
C VAL A 116 0.72 1.31 2.41
N PRO A 117 0.74 2.07 3.53
CA PRO A 117 1.93 2.23 4.34
C PRO A 117 2.21 0.95 5.13
N LEU A 118 3.39 0.35 4.94
CA LEU A 118 3.86 -0.77 5.73
C LEU A 118 4.84 -0.30 6.81
N LYS A 119 4.61 -0.75 8.04
CA LYS A 119 5.53 -0.66 9.18
C LYS A 119 6.14 -2.04 9.41
N ALA A 120 7.16 -2.13 10.26
CA ALA A 120 7.68 -3.41 10.68
C ALA A 120 6.59 -4.23 11.39
N GLY A 121 6.52 -5.52 11.08
CA GLY A 121 5.53 -6.43 11.62
C GLY A 121 4.90 -7.32 10.56
N THR A 122 3.84 -8.00 10.95
CA THR A 122 3.22 -9.05 10.15
C THR A 122 1.84 -8.64 9.68
N TYR A 123 1.56 -8.84 8.40
CA TYR A 123 0.31 -8.48 7.75
C TYR A 123 -0.38 -9.71 7.19
N GLN A 124 -1.70 -9.73 7.30
CA GLN A 124 -2.54 -10.69 6.60
C GLN A 124 -3.08 -10.05 5.34
N MET A 125 -3.01 -10.78 4.23
CA MET A 125 -3.60 -10.43 2.95
C MET A 125 -4.58 -11.52 2.55
N TRP A 126 -5.74 -11.16 2.03
CA TRP A 126 -6.75 -12.13 1.59
C TRP A 126 -7.69 -11.54 0.54
N CYS A 127 -8.47 -12.40 -0.11
CA CYS A 127 -9.59 -11.96 -0.92
C CYS A 127 -10.86 -11.85 -0.08
N PRO A 128 -11.48 -10.66 0.02
CA PRO A 128 -12.68 -10.44 0.83
C PRO A 128 -13.99 -10.84 0.11
N VAL A 129 -13.92 -11.45 -1.08
CA VAL A 129 -15.09 -11.90 -1.83
C VAL A 129 -15.62 -13.20 -1.21
N ASP A 130 -16.88 -13.15 -0.76
CA ASP A 130 -17.63 -14.29 -0.20
C ASP A 130 -16.79 -15.18 0.72
N ASN A 131 -16.68 -16.47 0.39
CA ASN A 131 -15.96 -17.46 1.18
C ASN A 131 -14.51 -17.70 0.70
N HIS A 132 -13.96 -16.85 -0.19
CA HIS A 132 -12.65 -17.11 -0.82
C HIS A 132 -11.52 -17.21 0.20
N LYS A 133 -11.54 -16.36 1.25
CA LYS A 133 -10.57 -16.44 2.36
C LYS A 133 -10.60 -17.80 3.06
N ALA A 134 -11.79 -18.33 3.32
CA ALA A 134 -11.94 -19.62 4.02
C ALA A 134 -11.52 -20.80 3.12
N LEU A 135 -11.66 -20.65 1.81
CA LEU A 135 -11.19 -21.61 0.80
C LEU A 135 -9.67 -21.55 0.56
N GLY A 136 -8.95 -20.66 1.27
CA GLY A 136 -7.49 -20.60 1.23
C GLY A 136 -6.90 -19.37 0.54
N MET A 137 -7.73 -18.45 0.04
CA MET A 137 -7.26 -17.23 -0.63
C MET A 137 -6.76 -16.18 0.36
N LYS A 138 -5.69 -16.55 1.07
CA LYS A 138 -5.02 -15.75 2.08
C LYS A 138 -3.52 -16.01 2.03
N THR A 139 -2.76 -15.00 2.39
CA THR A 139 -1.31 -15.07 2.52
C THR A 139 -0.86 -14.12 3.62
N GLN A 140 0.33 -14.34 4.14
CA GLN A 140 0.91 -13.55 5.21
C GLN A 140 2.24 -12.99 4.72
N ILE A 141 2.47 -11.70 4.99
CA ILE A 141 3.75 -11.06 4.70
C ILE A 141 4.38 -10.54 5.97
N THR A 142 5.70 -10.57 6.01
CA THR A 142 6.50 -10.01 7.11
C THR A 142 7.33 -8.86 6.60
N VAL A 143 7.22 -7.74 7.29
CA VAL A 143 7.98 -6.51 7.02
C VAL A 143 9.06 -6.39 8.08
N SER A 144 10.32 -6.44 7.67
CA SER A 144 11.47 -6.41 8.57
C SER A 144 12.35 -5.19 8.33
N GLY A 145 13.02 -4.74 9.40
CA GLY A 145 13.91 -3.57 9.40
C GLY A 145 13.39 -2.41 10.25
N ALA A 146 14.32 -1.56 10.70
CA ALA A 146 13.98 -0.35 11.46
C ALA A 146 13.23 0.62 10.54
N GLY A 147 11.94 0.79 10.79
CA GLY A 147 11.15 1.78 10.08
C GLY A 147 11.56 3.18 10.53
N GLY A 148 11.89 4.06 9.58
CA GLY A 148 11.87 5.50 9.80
C GLY A 148 10.44 5.89 10.19
N GLY A 149 10.19 5.92 11.50
CA GLY A 149 8.88 5.93 12.11
C GLY A 149 8.11 7.23 11.89
N ALA A 150 6.80 7.13 11.99
CA ALA A 150 5.95 8.22 12.48
C ALA A 150 5.60 7.91 13.96
N PRO A 151 5.47 8.92 14.83
CA PRO A 151 5.42 8.77 16.29
C PRO A 151 4.09 8.22 16.82
N GLY A 152 4.19 7.51 17.96
CA GLY A 152 3.11 7.23 18.94
C GLY A 152 2.19 6.06 18.60
N SER A 153 1.88 5.09 19.47
CA SER A 153 2.07 4.99 20.93
C SER A 153 2.41 3.54 21.34
N PRO A 154 3.12 3.31 22.45
CA PRO A 154 3.38 1.99 22.98
C PRO A 154 2.09 1.39 23.59
N SER A 155 1.74 0.18 23.15
CA SER A 155 0.84 -0.69 23.91
C SER A 155 1.65 -1.28 25.07
N PRO A 156 1.17 -1.23 26.33
CA PRO A 156 1.94 -1.71 27.46
C PRO A 156 2.10 -3.24 27.41
N SER A 157 3.34 -3.67 27.61
CA SER A 157 3.74 -5.05 27.87
C SER A 157 3.01 -5.60 29.09
N GLY A 158 2.23 -6.66 28.90
CA GLY A 158 1.75 -7.51 29.98
C GLY A 158 2.85 -8.46 30.42
N THR A 159 3.71 -8.06 31.35
CA THR A 159 4.47 -8.99 32.18
C THR A 159 3.56 -9.47 33.30
N GLY A 160 3.02 -10.68 33.12
CA GLY A 160 2.34 -11.39 34.19
C GLY A 160 3.30 -11.65 35.34
N LYS A 161 3.05 -11.01 36.49
CA LYS A 161 3.58 -11.44 37.78
C LYS A 161 2.38 -11.95 38.58
N ALA A 162 2.33 -13.28 38.75
CA ALA A 162 1.36 -13.94 39.60
C ALA A 162 1.47 -13.39 41.03
N PRO A 163 0.36 -13.09 41.72
CA PRO A 163 0.41 -12.86 43.16
C PRO A 163 0.54 -14.21 43.88
N ALA A 164 1.54 -14.28 44.77
CA ALA A 164 1.63 -15.31 45.78
C ALA A 164 0.48 -15.15 46.79
N SER A 165 -0.14 -16.27 47.16
CA SER A 165 -1.05 -16.36 48.31
C SER A 165 -0.39 -15.84 49.57
N PRO A 166 -1.11 -15.10 50.42
CA PRO A 166 -0.84 -15.08 51.84
C PRO A 166 -1.84 -15.96 52.60
N ALA A 167 -1.32 -16.88 53.41
CA ALA A 167 -1.97 -17.38 54.62
C ALA A 167 -0.87 -17.56 55.67
N PRO A 168 -1.15 -17.57 57.00
CA PRO A 168 -2.32 -17.09 57.74
C PRO A 168 -1.92 -16.01 58.78
N THR A 169 -2.87 -15.28 59.37
CA THR A 169 -2.62 -14.67 60.70
C THR A 169 -3.76 -14.95 61.66
N THR A 170 -3.33 -15.56 62.76
CA THR A 170 -4.00 -15.91 64.01
C THR A 170 -4.76 -14.74 64.62
N SER A 171 -6.04 -14.95 64.96
CA SER A 171 -6.80 -14.05 65.83
C SER A 171 -6.56 -14.40 67.30
N LYS A 172 -6.24 -13.38 68.10
CA LYS A 172 -6.05 -13.41 69.58
C LYS A 172 -7.38 -13.49 70.35
N PRO A 173 -7.36 -13.81 71.66
CA PRO A 173 -8.54 -14.16 72.47
C PRO A 173 -9.13 -12.99 73.30
N GLY A 174 -10.37 -13.15 73.74
CA GLY A 174 -11.08 -12.36 74.77
C GLY A 174 -12.60 -12.45 74.56
N GLY A 175 -13.38 -13.09 75.43
CA GLY A 175 -14.02 -12.48 76.62
C GLY A 175 -15.25 -11.68 76.16
N TYR A 176 -16.50 -11.99 76.51
CA TYR A 176 -17.09 -12.34 77.81
C TYR A 176 -18.30 -13.27 77.60
#